data_AF-A0A544TR58-F1
#
_entry.id   AF-A0A544TR58-F1
#
_cell.length_a   1.000
_cell.length_b   1.000
_cell.length_c   1.000
_cell.angle_alpha   90.00
_cell.angle_beta   90.00
_cell.angle_gamma   90.00
#
_symmetry.space_group_name_H-M   'P 1'
#
loop_
_entity.id
_entity.type
_entity.pdbx_description
1 polymer ?
#
loop_
_entity_poly.entity_id
_entity_poly.type
_entity_poly.pdbx_seq_one_letter_code
_entity_poly.pdbx_strand_id
1 'polypeptide(L)'
;MINERIKQIEDEVDQYLYNKLDENIPRYKYIYHMNLVYIDYIIKNQLWFSQVEKHIVFSLSYNTFLAYKKLKEEDTTDFNFDQNLYLVCFENLIFGMEYSMLCEVFPAVRSNKTRMNINEEKKTITVQQDNLPRGQYEFFLKYIMKKSLSYTLQMTSGMLEKKPIEEAAWELTEGYFSFWNENMMYDDFEPYSRQDWGGISSFFTSAAMRRFIRLYREDFNLNRIKPAKVMVVLSPYGREKLVEYTISQDKEMVEKVLNDLIYKPIGNGLFPKSHLSDSPVICTKDDIYY
;
A
#
# COMPACT_ATOMS: atom_id res chain seq x y z
N MET A 1 10.87 35.59 -5.68
CA MET A 1 12.17 34.88 -5.66
C MET A 1 12.16 33.60 -4.81
N ILE A 2 12.31 33.60 -3.48
CA ILE A 2 12.40 32.33 -2.70
C ILE A 2 11.14 31.46 -2.85
N ASN A 3 9.94 32.04 -2.74
CA ASN A 3 8.68 31.29 -2.91
C ASN A 3 8.45 30.74 -4.33
N GLU A 4 8.99 31.39 -5.36
CA GLU A 4 8.90 30.89 -6.74
C GLU A 4 9.88 29.74 -6.96
N ARG A 5 11.08 29.83 -6.39
CA ARG A 5 12.05 28.73 -6.44
C ARG A 5 11.57 27.49 -5.69
N ILE A 6 10.90 27.67 -4.54
CA ILE A 6 10.28 26.56 -3.79
C ILE A 6 9.21 25.87 -4.65
N LYS A 7 8.36 26.62 -5.37
CA LYS A 7 7.38 26.04 -6.29
C LYS A 7 8.02 25.26 -7.42
N GLN A 8 9.08 25.80 -8.04
CA GLN A 8 9.82 25.08 -9.08
C GLN A 8 10.42 23.77 -8.57
N ILE A 9 11.02 23.78 -7.37
CA ILE A 9 11.55 22.56 -6.75
C ILE A 9 10.43 21.55 -6.48
N GLU A 10 9.27 22.00 -6.00
CA GLU A 10 8.11 21.14 -5.77
C GLU A 10 7.64 20.50 -7.10
N ASP A 11 7.54 21.27 -8.18
CA ASP A 11 7.19 20.77 -9.51
C ASP A 11 8.24 19.79 -10.06
N GLU A 12 9.54 20.09 -9.90
CA GLU A 12 10.65 19.21 -10.28
C GLU A 12 10.59 17.87 -9.52
N VAL A 13 10.30 17.92 -8.22
CA VAL A 13 10.19 16.75 -7.33
C VAL A 13 8.97 15.91 -7.69
N ASP A 14 7.80 16.51 -7.91
CA ASP A 14 6.57 15.82 -8.31
C ASP A 14 6.74 15.06 -9.63
N GLN A 15 7.47 15.64 -10.57
CA GLN A 15 7.70 15.06 -11.90
C GLN A 15 8.86 14.06 -11.93
N TYR A 16 9.76 14.06 -10.94
CA TYR A 16 11.00 13.30 -10.98
C TYR A 16 10.78 11.80 -11.18
N LEU A 17 10.01 11.16 -10.29
CA LEU A 17 9.77 9.71 -10.36
C LEU A 17 8.95 9.33 -11.60
N TYR A 18 7.97 10.15 -11.97
CA TYR A 18 7.21 9.94 -13.20
C TYR A 18 8.12 9.96 -14.42
N ASN A 19 9.02 10.94 -14.54
CA ASN A 19 9.92 11.07 -15.68
C ASN A 19 10.97 9.96 -15.72
N LYS A 20 11.49 9.53 -14.55
CA LYS A 20 12.49 8.45 -14.45
C LYS A 20 11.93 7.07 -14.82
N LEU A 21 10.63 6.82 -14.61
CA LEU A 21 10.01 5.53 -14.88
C LEU A 21 9.97 5.24 -16.40
N ASP A 22 10.62 4.16 -16.84
CA ASP A 22 10.68 3.77 -18.25
C ASP A 22 9.33 3.20 -18.73
N GLU A 23 8.76 3.80 -19.78
CA GLU A 23 7.46 3.42 -20.36
C GLU A 23 7.45 2.04 -21.00
N ASN A 24 8.63 1.51 -21.33
CA ASN A 24 8.78 0.17 -21.89
C ASN A 24 8.65 -0.92 -20.83
N ILE A 25 8.68 -0.55 -19.54
CA ILE A 25 8.49 -1.52 -18.47
C ILE A 25 7.02 -1.96 -18.45
N PRO A 26 6.75 -3.27 -18.49
CA PRO A 26 5.41 -3.81 -18.36
C PRO A 26 4.76 -3.46 -17.01
N ARG A 27 3.51 -2.97 -16.99
CA ARG A 27 2.87 -2.38 -15.79
C ARG A 27 2.80 -3.36 -14.62
N TYR A 28 2.23 -4.54 -14.82
CA TYR A 28 2.01 -5.47 -13.71
C TYR A 28 3.30 -6.16 -13.31
N LYS A 29 4.24 -6.38 -14.23
CA LYS A 29 5.60 -6.81 -13.90
C LYS A 29 6.30 -5.77 -13.01
N TYR A 30 6.15 -4.47 -13.28
CA TYR A 30 6.69 -3.41 -12.42
C TYR A 30 6.04 -3.42 -11.03
N ILE A 31 4.71 -3.42 -10.95
CA ILE A 31 3.99 -3.41 -9.66
C ILE A 31 4.33 -4.64 -8.84
N TYR A 32 4.47 -5.79 -9.49
CA TYR A 32 4.93 -7.03 -8.86
C TYR A 32 6.33 -6.86 -8.22
N HIS A 33 7.31 -6.36 -8.96
CA HIS A 33 8.66 -6.13 -8.41
C HIS A 33 8.68 -5.05 -7.33
N MET A 34 7.85 -4.00 -7.45
CA MET A 34 7.67 -3.01 -6.39
C MET A 34 7.16 -3.62 -5.09
N ASN A 35 6.20 -4.57 -5.18
CA ASN A 35 5.71 -5.30 -4.01
C ASN A 35 6.80 -6.18 -3.39
N LEU A 36 7.59 -6.89 -4.19
CA LEU A 36 8.70 -7.70 -3.69
C LEU A 36 9.72 -6.85 -2.91
N VAL A 37 10.19 -5.77 -3.54
CA VAL A 37 11.14 -4.83 -2.92
C VAL A 37 10.57 -4.25 -1.64
N TYR A 38 9.29 -3.83 -1.63
CA TYR A 38 8.63 -3.32 -0.43
C TYR A 38 8.68 -4.34 0.70
N ILE A 39 8.25 -5.58 0.44
CA ILE A 39 8.19 -6.63 1.47
C ILE A 39 9.61 -6.93 1.98
N ASP A 40 10.57 -7.13 1.08
CA ASP A 40 11.97 -7.39 1.42
C ASP A 40 12.59 -6.25 2.25
N TYR A 41 12.35 -5.00 1.86
CA TYR A 41 12.88 -3.84 2.57
C TYR A 41 12.31 -3.73 3.99
N ILE A 42 10.99 -3.91 4.14
CA ILE A 42 10.32 -3.84 5.44
C ILE A 42 10.78 -4.98 6.35
N ILE A 43 10.88 -6.21 5.84
CA ILE A 43 11.35 -7.38 6.61
C ILE A 43 12.81 -7.22 7.02
N LYS A 44 13.70 -6.99 6.04
CA LYS A 44 15.15 -6.94 6.25
C LYS A 44 15.55 -5.89 7.28
N ASN A 45 14.88 -4.74 7.25
CA ASN A 45 15.17 -3.63 8.15
C ASN A 45 14.28 -3.63 9.40
N GLN A 46 13.42 -4.64 9.58
CA GLN A 46 12.50 -4.76 10.71
C GLN A 46 11.65 -3.48 10.91
N LEU A 47 11.17 -2.91 9.81
CA LEU A 47 10.47 -1.62 9.81
C LEU A 47 8.96 -1.73 10.03
N TRP A 48 8.44 -2.95 10.14
CA TRP A 48 7.06 -3.22 10.50
C TRP A 48 6.71 -2.48 11.78
N PHE A 49 5.65 -1.68 11.72
CA PHE A 49 5.26 -0.80 12.81
C PHE A 49 6.43 0.10 13.21
N SER A 50 6.89 0.95 12.29
CA SER A 50 7.79 2.07 12.59
C SER A 50 7.22 3.39 12.06
N GLN A 51 7.71 4.53 12.57
CA GLN A 51 7.36 5.84 12.00
C GLN A 51 7.79 5.98 10.53
N VAL A 52 8.77 5.18 10.09
CA VAL A 52 9.27 5.17 8.72
C VAL A 52 8.37 4.35 7.80
N GLU A 53 7.66 3.34 8.33
CA GLU A 53 6.76 2.47 7.57
C GLU A 53 5.73 3.28 6.76
N LYS A 54 5.17 4.36 7.34
CA LYS A 54 4.19 5.21 6.64
C LYS A 54 4.74 5.76 5.32
N HIS A 55 6.02 6.14 5.28
CA HIS A 55 6.66 6.69 4.09
C HIS A 55 6.95 5.60 3.06
N ILE A 56 7.23 4.38 3.50
CA ILE A 56 7.50 3.24 2.63
C ILE A 56 6.19 2.69 2.04
N VAL A 57 5.12 2.64 2.83
CA VAL A 57 3.76 2.32 2.36
C VAL A 57 3.29 3.37 1.35
N PHE A 58 3.51 4.65 1.65
CA PHE A 58 3.26 5.74 0.70
C PHE A 58 4.08 5.53 -0.58
N SER A 59 5.36 5.17 -0.47
CA SER A 59 6.23 4.94 -1.62
C SER A 59 5.74 3.80 -2.52
N LEU A 60 5.35 2.66 -1.95
CA LEU A 60 4.75 1.55 -2.70
C LEU A 60 3.48 2.00 -3.42
N SER A 61 2.62 2.73 -2.70
CA SER A 61 1.36 3.23 -3.22
C SER A 61 1.55 4.25 -4.35
N TYR A 62 2.51 5.17 -4.18
CA TYR A 62 2.83 6.19 -5.16
C TYR A 62 3.45 5.60 -6.43
N ASN A 63 4.39 4.66 -6.29
CA ASN A 63 4.96 3.99 -7.46
C ASN A 63 3.90 3.13 -8.19
N THR A 64 2.95 2.55 -7.46
CA THR A 64 1.78 1.90 -8.08
C THR A 64 0.94 2.92 -8.85
N PHE A 65 0.67 4.09 -8.28
CA PHE A 65 -0.01 5.19 -8.99
C PHE A 65 0.70 5.58 -10.29
N LEU A 66 2.02 5.77 -10.24
CA LEU A 66 2.82 6.11 -11.41
C LEU A 66 2.78 5.01 -12.47
N ALA A 67 2.79 3.74 -12.06
CA ALA A 67 2.67 2.60 -12.96
C ALA A 67 1.35 2.64 -13.74
N TYR A 68 0.23 2.92 -13.07
CA TYR A 68 -1.07 3.07 -13.75
C TYR A 68 -1.15 4.30 -14.66
N LYS A 69 -0.40 5.36 -14.33
CA LYS A 69 -0.36 6.58 -15.14
C LYS A 69 0.52 6.48 -16.37
N LYS A 70 1.62 5.75 -16.30
CA LYS A 70 2.68 5.79 -17.31
C LYS A 70 2.87 4.46 -18.05
N LEU A 71 2.77 3.34 -17.36
CA LEU A 71 3.11 2.04 -17.92
C LEU A 71 1.95 1.40 -18.66
N LYS A 72 2.31 0.68 -19.73
CA LYS A 72 1.37 -0.11 -20.52
C LYS A 72 1.05 -1.41 -19.82
N GLU A 73 -0.23 -1.74 -19.82
CA GLU A 73 -0.71 -3.03 -19.37
C GLU A 73 -0.27 -4.13 -20.34
N GLU A 74 0.23 -5.24 -19.81
CA GLU A 74 0.58 -6.41 -20.61
C GLU A 74 -0.65 -7.17 -21.10
N ASP A 75 -0.51 -7.88 -22.23
CA ASP A 75 -1.50 -8.87 -22.69
C ASP A 75 -1.42 -10.19 -21.90
N THR A 76 -0.30 -10.43 -21.20
CA THR A 76 -0.11 -11.57 -20.32
C THR A 76 0.86 -11.19 -19.22
N THR A 77 0.42 -11.33 -17.96
CA THR A 77 1.24 -10.93 -16.82
C THR A 77 2.42 -11.89 -16.60
N ASP A 78 3.65 -11.37 -16.68
CA ASP A 78 4.88 -12.11 -16.38
C ASP A 78 5.33 -11.87 -14.93
N PHE A 79 5.13 -12.88 -14.07
CA PHE A 79 5.54 -12.86 -12.67
C PHE A 79 6.93 -13.46 -12.41
N ASN A 80 7.75 -13.65 -13.44
CA ASN A 80 9.12 -14.10 -13.25
C ASN A 80 9.96 -12.99 -12.59
N PHE A 81 10.83 -13.41 -11.68
CA PHE A 81 11.77 -12.52 -11.03
C PHE A 81 12.81 -11.99 -12.04
N ASP A 82 12.93 -10.67 -12.10
CA ASP A 82 13.88 -9.93 -12.93
C ASP A 82 14.75 -9.08 -12.01
N GLN A 83 16.04 -9.45 -11.92
CA GLN A 83 16.99 -8.81 -11.02
C GLN A 83 17.24 -7.34 -11.37
N ASN A 84 17.25 -6.99 -12.66
CA ASN A 84 17.48 -5.61 -13.08
C ASN A 84 16.28 -4.74 -12.73
N LEU A 85 15.07 -5.24 -12.99
CA LEU A 85 13.85 -4.56 -12.62
C LEU A 85 13.70 -4.44 -11.10
N TYR A 86 14.09 -5.47 -10.35
CA TYR A 86 14.13 -5.42 -8.88
C TYR A 86 15.01 -4.27 -8.37
N LEU A 87 16.20 -4.07 -8.94
CA LEU A 87 17.08 -2.95 -8.56
C LEU A 87 16.45 -1.58 -8.88
N VAL A 88 15.81 -1.45 -10.04
CA VAL A 88 15.06 -0.24 -10.40
C VAL A 88 13.93 0.03 -9.42
N CYS A 89 13.16 -1.01 -9.06
CA CYS A 89 12.09 -0.93 -8.07
C CYS A 89 12.63 -0.58 -6.68
N PHE A 90 13.80 -1.08 -6.30
CA PHE A 90 14.48 -0.71 -5.05
C PHE A 90 14.82 0.77 -4.99
N GLU A 91 15.45 1.30 -6.03
CA GLU A 91 15.71 2.74 -6.12
C GLU A 91 14.42 3.56 -6.04
N ASN A 92 13.39 3.18 -6.79
CA ASN A 92 12.12 3.88 -6.80
C ASN A 92 11.38 3.81 -5.45
N LEU A 93 11.56 2.72 -4.69
CA LEU A 93 11.03 2.63 -3.32
C LEU A 93 11.70 3.66 -2.41
N ILE A 94 13.02 3.82 -2.49
CA ILE A 94 13.76 4.82 -1.68
C ILE A 94 13.36 6.24 -2.09
N PHE A 95 13.34 6.55 -3.39
CA PHE A 95 12.96 7.87 -3.85
C PHE A 95 11.49 8.21 -3.52
N GLY A 96 10.58 7.24 -3.57
CA GLY A 96 9.19 7.47 -3.15
C GLY A 96 9.05 7.70 -1.64
N MET A 97 9.93 7.11 -0.83
CA MET A 97 9.99 7.38 0.61
C MET A 97 10.47 8.81 0.86
N GLU A 98 11.53 9.26 0.18
CA GLU A 98 12.02 10.64 0.24
C GLU A 98 10.95 11.65 -0.23
N TYR A 99 10.24 11.32 -1.32
CA TYR A 99 9.13 12.11 -1.82
C TYR A 99 8.00 12.25 -0.77
N SER A 100 7.66 11.16 -0.08
CA SER A 100 6.70 11.18 1.03
C SER A 100 7.11 12.18 2.13
N MET A 101 8.39 12.18 2.51
CA MET A 101 8.91 13.10 3.51
C MET A 101 8.84 14.56 3.04
N LEU A 102 9.15 14.82 1.76
CA LEU A 102 9.02 16.16 1.17
C LEU A 102 7.57 16.64 1.11
N CYS A 103 6.60 15.74 0.86
CA CYS A 103 5.18 16.05 0.89
C CYS A 103 4.69 16.50 2.27
N GLU A 104 5.32 16.08 3.38
CA GLU A 104 5.03 16.61 4.72
C GLU A 104 5.62 18.01 4.92
N VAL A 105 6.75 18.30 4.27
CA VAL A 105 7.49 19.55 4.39
C VAL A 105 6.84 20.68 3.58
N PHE A 106 6.50 20.47 2.31
CA PHE A 106 6.03 21.55 1.42
C PHE A 106 4.79 22.30 1.96
N PRO A 107 3.74 21.63 2.48
CA PRO A 107 2.61 22.32 3.11
C PRO A 107 3.01 23.12 4.37
N ALA A 108 3.96 22.62 5.16
CA ALA A 108 4.47 23.30 6.36
C ALA A 108 5.28 24.56 5.99
N VAL A 109 6.05 24.51 4.90
CA VAL A 109 6.76 25.65 4.31
C VAL A 109 5.76 26.67 3.76
N ARG A 110 4.75 26.25 2.99
CA ARG A 110 3.70 27.14 2.45
C ARG A 110 2.87 27.82 3.55
N SER A 111 2.72 27.19 4.70
CA SER A 111 2.01 27.74 5.87
C SER A 111 2.90 28.52 6.83
N ASN A 112 4.16 28.81 6.46
CA ASN A 112 5.15 29.51 7.29
C ASN A 112 5.43 28.86 8.66
N LYS A 113 5.09 27.57 8.83
CA LYS A 113 5.35 26.80 10.06
C LYS A 113 6.78 26.25 10.10
N THR A 114 7.47 26.25 8.98
CA THR A 114 8.79 25.65 8.78
C THR A 114 9.58 26.51 7.80
N ARG A 115 10.89 26.67 8.03
CA ARG A 115 11.76 27.43 7.12
C ARG A 115 12.60 26.49 6.26
N MET A 116 12.54 26.68 4.94
CA MET A 116 13.35 25.96 3.96
C MET A 116 14.48 26.87 3.49
N ASN A 117 15.72 26.43 3.70
CA ASN A 117 16.93 27.10 3.22
C ASN A 117 17.49 26.31 2.04
N ILE A 118 17.61 26.97 0.89
CA ILE A 118 18.15 26.38 -0.34
C ILE A 118 19.58 26.90 -0.50
N ASN A 119 20.55 26.00 -0.50
CA ASN A 119 21.94 26.30 -0.82
C ASN A 119 22.25 25.73 -2.21
N GLU A 120 22.18 26.59 -3.23
CA GLU A 120 22.40 26.20 -4.63
C GLU A 120 23.85 25.76 -4.90
N GLU A 121 24.85 26.38 -4.24
CA GLU A 121 26.27 26.03 -4.41
C GLU A 121 26.59 24.62 -3.93
N LYS A 122 26.00 24.23 -2.79
CA LYS A 122 26.18 22.89 -2.20
C LYS A 122 25.16 21.88 -2.72
N LYS A 123 24.17 22.33 -3.51
CA LYS A 123 23.01 21.53 -3.94
C LYS A 123 22.30 20.87 -2.77
N THR A 124 22.14 21.60 -1.67
CA THR A 124 21.49 21.10 -0.45
C THR A 124 20.29 21.93 -0.08
N ILE A 125 19.20 21.25 0.26
CA ILE A 125 18.01 21.86 0.86
C ILE A 125 18.01 21.48 2.34
N THR A 126 17.85 22.46 3.22
CA THR A 126 17.76 22.25 4.67
C THR A 126 16.45 22.80 5.19
N VAL A 127 15.76 22.03 6.03
CA VAL A 127 14.43 22.36 6.54
C VAL A 127 14.53 22.48 8.06
N GLN A 128 14.23 23.67 8.60
CA GLN A 128 14.19 23.94 10.04
C GLN A 128 12.74 23.81 10.53
N GLN A 129 12.46 22.74 11.26
CA GLN A 129 11.17 22.48 11.90
C GLN A 129 11.25 22.85 13.40
N ASP A 130 10.51 23.87 13.82
CA ASP A 130 10.29 24.18 15.22
C ASP A 130 9.04 23.42 15.70
N ASN A 131 9.25 22.34 16.45
CA ASN A 131 8.26 21.39 16.98
C ASN A 131 7.54 20.52 15.93
N LEU A 132 7.65 19.19 16.09
CA LEU A 132 6.77 18.22 15.45
C LEU A 132 5.33 18.43 15.98
N PRO A 133 4.33 18.69 15.12
CA PRO A 133 2.99 19.01 15.60
C PRO A 133 2.33 17.79 16.27
N ARG A 134 1.55 18.06 17.33
CA ARG A 134 0.68 17.10 18.05
C ARG A 134 -0.35 16.35 17.17
N GLY A 135 -0.42 16.64 15.86
CA GLY A 135 -1.22 15.90 14.88
C GLY A 135 -0.78 14.44 14.68
N GLN A 136 0.36 14.05 15.25
CA GLN A 136 0.76 12.65 15.30
C GLN A 136 -0.06 11.81 16.30
N TYR A 137 -0.89 12.39 17.17
CA TYR A 137 -1.59 11.62 18.21
C TYR A 137 -2.58 10.60 17.63
N GLU A 138 -3.38 10.98 16.64
CA GLU A 138 -4.30 10.05 15.95
C GLU A 138 -3.52 8.99 15.17
N PHE A 139 -2.41 9.39 14.52
CA PHE A 139 -1.49 8.46 13.88
C PHE A 139 -0.92 7.46 14.90
N PHE A 140 -0.42 7.93 16.05
CA PHE A 140 0.12 7.10 17.12
C PHE A 140 -0.93 6.16 17.70
N LEU A 141 -2.17 6.61 17.91
CA LEU A 141 -3.26 5.75 18.38
C LEU A 141 -3.59 4.66 17.35
N LYS A 142 -3.81 5.03 16.08
CA LYS A 142 -4.05 4.07 14.99
C LYS A 142 -2.88 3.10 14.83
N TYR A 143 -1.67 3.60 14.97
CA TYR A 143 -0.43 2.83 14.89
C TYR A 143 -0.26 1.86 16.07
N ILE A 144 -0.55 2.27 17.31
CA ILE A 144 -0.53 1.38 18.48
C ILE A 144 -1.58 0.29 18.30
N MET A 145 -2.80 0.63 17.86
CA MET A 145 -3.85 -0.36 17.61
C MET A 145 -3.45 -1.34 16.51
N LYS A 146 -2.95 -0.87 15.36
CA LYS A 146 -2.45 -1.73 14.29
C LYS A 146 -1.29 -2.62 14.75
N LYS A 147 -0.40 -2.12 15.62
CA LYS A 147 0.70 -2.90 16.20
C LYS A 147 0.19 -4.00 17.13
N SER A 148 -0.76 -3.68 18.00
CA SER A 148 -1.42 -4.66 18.89
C SER A 148 -2.12 -5.74 18.08
N LEU A 149 -2.89 -5.36 17.06
CA LEU A 149 -3.52 -6.29 16.13
C LEU A 149 -2.47 -7.21 15.49
N SER A 150 -1.38 -6.66 14.97
CA SER A 150 -0.36 -7.49 14.33
C SER A 150 0.25 -8.50 15.29
N TYR A 151 0.58 -8.12 16.52
CA TYR A 151 1.09 -9.09 17.49
C TYR A 151 0.07 -10.18 17.81
N THR A 152 -1.20 -9.80 17.96
CA THR A 152 -2.30 -10.77 18.13
C THR A 152 -2.34 -11.75 16.95
N LEU A 153 -2.33 -11.25 15.71
CA LEU A 153 -2.35 -12.09 14.51
C LEU A 153 -1.08 -12.95 14.40
N GLN A 154 0.10 -12.45 14.75
CA GLN A 154 1.35 -13.23 14.74
C GLN A 154 1.29 -14.38 15.75
N MET A 155 0.86 -14.11 16.99
CA MET A 155 0.70 -15.12 18.03
C MET A 155 -0.32 -16.18 17.61
N THR A 156 -1.49 -15.75 17.14
CA THR A 156 -2.53 -16.65 16.62
C THR A 156 -2.00 -17.48 15.45
N SER A 157 -1.30 -16.87 14.49
CA SER A 157 -0.67 -17.59 13.37
C SER A 157 0.31 -18.67 13.84
N GLY A 158 1.13 -18.38 14.86
CA GLY A 158 2.01 -19.36 15.48
C GLY A 158 1.25 -20.53 16.12
N MET A 159 0.12 -20.26 16.78
CA MET A 159 -0.75 -21.31 17.33
C MET A 159 -1.40 -22.18 16.24
N LEU A 160 -1.57 -21.64 15.04
CA LEU A 160 -2.22 -22.30 13.90
C LEU A 160 -1.23 -22.92 12.91
N GLU A 161 0.07 -23.02 13.24
CA GLU A 161 1.13 -23.49 12.34
C GLU A 161 0.81 -24.86 11.70
N LYS A 162 0.25 -25.78 12.50
CA LYS A 162 -0.05 -27.15 12.08
C LYS A 162 -1.36 -27.29 11.30
N LYS A 163 -2.18 -26.24 11.20
CA LYS A 163 -3.45 -26.29 10.48
C LYS A 163 -3.28 -26.08 8.97
N PRO A 164 -4.20 -26.61 8.13
CA PRO A 164 -4.31 -26.20 6.74
C PRO A 164 -4.39 -24.67 6.58
N ILE A 165 -3.86 -24.13 5.48
CA ILE A 165 -3.78 -22.68 5.26
C ILE A 165 -5.17 -22.02 5.27
N GLU A 166 -6.18 -22.66 4.67
CA GLU A 166 -7.53 -22.08 4.61
C GLU A 166 -8.21 -22.04 5.98
N GLU A 167 -8.09 -23.12 6.76
CA GLU A 167 -8.61 -23.16 8.14
C GLU A 167 -7.93 -22.11 9.02
N ALA A 168 -6.60 -22.02 8.94
CA ALA A 168 -5.84 -21.02 9.67
C ALA A 168 -6.21 -19.58 9.24
N ALA A 169 -6.44 -19.36 7.94
CA ALA A 169 -6.81 -18.04 7.42
C ALA A 169 -8.20 -17.62 7.89
N TRP A 170 -9.15 -18.55 7.99
CA TRP A 170 -10.47 -18.29 8.53
C TRP A 170 -10.39 -17.87 10.01
N GLU A 171 -9.66 -18.62 10.84
CA GLU A 171 -9.50 -18.29 12.26
C GLU A 171 -8.76 -16.95 12.49
N LEU A 172 -7.76 -16.63 11.66
CA LEU A 172 -7.11 -15.32 11.67
C LEU A 172 -8.05 -14.19 11.22
N THR A 173 -8.95 -14.46 10.28
CA THR A 173 -9.97 -13.50 9.82
C THR A 173 -10.96 -13.20 10.93
N GLU A 174 -11.45 -14.23 11.63
CA GLU A 174 -12.30 -14.06 12.82
C GLU A 174 -11.58 -13.28 13.93
N GLY A 175 -10.31 -13.58 14.18
CA GLY A 175 -9.49 -12.84 15.14
C GLY A 175 -9.29 -11.36 14.76
N TYR A 176 -9.11 -11.07 13.47
CA TYR A 176 -9.02 -9.70 12.96
C TYR A 176 -10.32 -8.93 13.21
N PHE A 177 -11.46 -9.47 12.80
CA PHE A 177 -12.75 -8.80 12.99
C PHE A 177 -13.09 -8.65 14.48
N SER A 178 -12.80 -9.65 15.31
CA SER A 178 -13.03 -9.58 16.75
C SER A 178 -12.19 -8.49 17.42
N PHE A 179 -10.89 -8.42 17.11
CA PHE A 179 -10.01 -7.38 17.64
C PHE A 179 -10.59 -5.99 17.39
N TRP A 180 -11.01 -5.72 16.16
CA TRP A 180 -11.45 -4.39 15.82
C TRP A 180 -12.86 -4.05 16.32
N ASN A 181 -13.78 -5.02 16.33
CA ASN A 181 -15.09 -4.86 16.96
C ASN A 181 -14.98 -4.52 18.45
N GLU A 182 -13.95 -5.01 19.13
CA GLU A 182 -13.70 -4.72 20.55
C GLU A 182 -12.98 -3.38 20.78
N ASN A 183 -12.21 -2.89 19.80
CA ASN A 183 -11.28 -1.77 20.00
C ASN A 183 -11.68 -0.47 19.27
N MET A 184 -12.60 -0.51 18.30
CA MET A 184 -13.07 0.68 17.58
C MET A 184 -14.59 0.68 17.43
N MET A 185 -15.18 1.88 17.38
CA MET A 185 -16.57 2.04 16.98
C MET A 185 -16.74 1.60 15.54
N TYR A 186 -17.88 0.99 15.23
CA TYR A 186 -18.18 0.41 13.92
C TYR A 186 -17.99 1.41 12.76
N ASP A 187 -18.33 2.68 12.97
CA ASP A 187 -18.23 3.73 11.93
C ASP A 187 -16.77 4.14 11.64
N ASP A 188 -15.83 3.86 12.55
CA ASP A 188 -14.41 4.20 12.44
C ASP A 188 -13.56 3.05 11.85
N PHE A 189 -14.08 1.83 11.89
CA PHE A 189 -13.29 0.63 11.62
C PHE A 189 -13.36 0.14 10.18
N GLU A 190 -14.55 0.03 9.59
CA GLU A 190 -14.68 -0.37 8.19
C GLU A 190 -16.11 -0.11 7.71
N PRO A 191 -16.41 1.05 7.09
CA PRO A 191 -17.79 1.36 6.68
C PRO A 191 -18.34 0.36 5.65
N TYR A 192 -17.46 -0.35 4.94
CA TYR A 192 -17.81 -1.29 3.88
C TYR A 192 -18.36 -2.62 4.39
N SER A 193 -17.82 -3.16 5.48
CA SER A 193 -18.26 -4.45 6.05
C SER A 193 -19.74 -4.47 6.45
N ARG A 194 -20.31 -3.31 6.78
CA ARG A 194 -21.76 -3.16 6.99
C ARG A 194 -22.51 -2.98 5.68
N GLN A 195 -21.95 -2.23 4.74
CA GLN A 195 -22.57 -1.96 3.46
C GLN A 195 -22.73 -3.28 2.70
N ASP A 196 -21.68 -4.07 2.55
CA ASP A 196 -21.69 -5.31 1.79
C ASP A 196 -22.12 -6.56 2.58
N TRP A 197 -22.66 -6.39 3.80
CA TRP A 197 -23.01 -7.48 4.72
C TRP A 197 -21.84 -8.43 5.05
N GLY A 198 -20.62 -7.92 5.02
CA GLY A 198 -19.41 -8.68 5.32
C GLY A 198 -19.07 -9.70 4.24
N GLY A 199 -19.59 -9.57 3.02
CA GLY A 199 -19.32 -10.50 1.93
C GLY A 199 -17.95 -10.27 1.29
N ILE A 200 -17.86 -9.17 0.55
CA ILE A 200 -16.67 -8.79 -0.24
C ILE A 200 -15.52 -8.41 0.69
N SER A 201 -15.81 -7.65 1.75
CA SER A 201 -14.86 -7.24 2.77
C SER A 201 -14.23 -8.46 3.45
N SER A 202 -15.01 -9.49 3.81
CA SER A 202 -14.47 -10.73 4.38
C SER A 202 -13.63 -11.53 3.39
N PHE A 203 -14.00 -11.54 2.11
CA PHE A 203 -13.17 -12.19 1.08
C PHE A 203 -11.77 -11.57 1.04
N PHE A 204 -11.69 -10.24 1.01
CA PHE A 204 -10.40 -9.54 0.97
C PHE A 204 -9.61 -9.68 2.27
N THR A 205 -10.27 -9.61 3.42
CA THR A 205 -9.63 -9.88 4.71
C THR A 205 -9.06 -11.29 4.76
N SER A 206 -9.83 -12.30 4.32
CA SER A 206 -9.35 -13.68 4.24
C SER A 206 -8.19 -13.86 3.26
N ALA A 207 -8.22 -13.19 2.11
CA ALA A 207 -7.09 -13.16 1.18
C ALA A 207 -5.83 -12.56 1.83
N ALA A 208 -5.97 -11.47 2.60
CA ALA A 208 -4.87 -10.88 3.36
C ALA A 208 -4.33 -11.83 4.44
N MET A 209 -5.21 -12.55 5.16
CA MET A 209 -4.79 -13.54 6.18
C MET A 209 -4.05 -14.74 5.56
N ARG A 210 -4.47 -15.21 4.37
CA ARG A 210 -3.73 -16.24 3.63
C ARG A 210 -2.31 -15.79 3.29
N ARG A 211 -2.16 -14.55 2.82
CA ARG A 211 -0.83 -13.96 2.57
C ARG A 211 -0.02 -13.89 3.86
N PHE A 212 -0.61 -13.42 4.95
CA PHE A 212 0.03 -13.29 6.26
C PHE A 212 0.58 -14.62 6.77
N ILE A 213 -0.21 -15.70 6.72
CA ILE A 213 0.20 -17.04 7.14
C ILE A 213 1.38 -17.54 6.30
N ARG A 214 1.32 -17.37 4.98
CA ARG A 214 2.38 -17.84 4.07
C ARG A 214 3.70 -17.14 4.38
N LEU A 215 3.67 -15.84 4.61
CA LEU A 215 4.84 -15.07 5.00
C LEU A 215 5.39 -15.55 6.34
N TYR A 216 4.52 -15.69 7.35
CA TYR A 216 4.95 -16.05 8.70
C TYR A 216 5.52 -17.49 8.79
N ARG A 217 4.90 -18.47 8.12
CA ARG A 217 5.35 -19.87 8.14
C ARG A 217 6.71 -20.07 7.46
N GLU A 218 7.05 -19.23 6.49
CA GLU A 218 8.37 -19.25 5.84
C GLU A 218 9.37 -18.31 6.53
N ASP A 219 9.07 -17.84 7.74
CA ASP A 219 9.88 -16.87 8.49
C ASP A 219 10.24 -15.64 7.63
N PHE A 220 9.25 -15.17 6.88
CA PHE A 220 9.35 -14.04 5.97
C PHE A 220 10.40 -14.22 4.85
N ASN A 221 10.83 -15.45 4.56
CA ASN A 221 11.75 -15.75 3.47
C ASN A 221 10.99 -15.82 2.13
N LEU A 222 10.86 -14.68 1.44
CA LEU A 222 10.15 -14.57 0.16
C LEU A 222 10.67 -15.52 -0.93
N ASN A 223 11.97 -15.84 -0.93
CA ASN A 223 12.56 -16.75 -1.92
C ASN A 223 11.98 -18.18 -1.85
N ARG A 224 11.37 -18.55 -0.73
CA ARG A 224 10.70 -19.84 -0.53
C ARG A 224 9.23 -19.83 -0.93
N ILE A 225 8.63 -18.65 -1.12
CA ILE A 225 7.23 -18.49 -1.48
C ILE A 225 7.13 -18.19 -2.96
N LYS A 226 6.25 -18.91 -3.67
CA LYS A 226 5.90 -18.54 -5.05
C LYS A 226 5.30 -17.12 -5.04
N PRO A 227 5.88 -16.17 -5.77
CA PRO A 227 5.49 -14.77 -5.59
C PRO A 227 4.04 -14.42 -5.97
N ALA A 228 3.42 -15.19 -6.87
CA ALA A 228 1.97 -15.11 -7.13
C ALA A 228 1.11 -15.34 -5.86
N LYS A 229 1.63 -16.08 -4.86
CA LYS A 229 0.91 -16.38 -3.61
C LYS A 229 0.97 -15.25 -2.58
N VAL A 230 1.76 -14.20 -2.81
CA VAL A 230 1.86 -13.02 -1.93
C VAL A 230 1.12 -11.80 -2.47
N MET A 231 0.49 -11.91 -3.65
CA MET A 231 -0.31 -10.84 -4.24
C MET A 231 -1.79 -11.17 -4.19
N VAL A 232 -2.63 -10.13 -4.12
CA VAL A 232 -4.07 -10.24 -4.37
C VAL A 232 -4.31 -9.65 -5.76
N VAL A 233 -4.53 -10.51 -6.73
CA VAL A 233 -4.78 -10.15 -8.14
C VAL A 233 -6.19 -10.55 -8.49
N LEU A 234 -6.96 -9.64 -9.09
CA LEU A 234 -8.29 -9.92 -9.60
C LEU A 234 -8.31 -9.86 -11.12
N SER A 235 -8.86 -10.90 -11.74
CA SER A 235 -9.26 -10.88 -13.13
C SER A 235 -10.62 -10.18 -13.30
N PRO A 236 -11.01 -9.74 -14.51
CA PRO A 236 -12.32 -9.14 -14.76
C PRO A 236 -13.45 -10.12 -14.38
N TYR A 237 -13.28 -11.40 -14.71
CA TYR A 237 -14.20 -12.47 -14.33
C TYR A 237 -14.21 -12.74 -12.81
N GLY A 238 -13.03 -12.78 -12.18
CA GLY A 238 -12.91 -12.94 -10.73
C GLY A 238 -13.62 -11.81 -9.99
N ARG A 239 -13.49 -10.58 -10.48
CA ARG A 239 -14.22 -9.41 -9.96
C ARG A 239 -15.72 -9.59 -10.08
N GLU A 240 -16.24 -10.03 -11.22
CA GLU A 240 -17.69 -10.26 -11.39
C GLU A 240 -18.23 -11.30 -10.39
N LYS A 241 -17.46 -12.34 -10.11
CA LYS A 241 -17.81 -13.36 -9.10
C LYS A 241 -17.82 -12.84 -7.66
N LEU A 242 -17.10 -11.77 -7.34
CA LEU A 242 -17.10 -11.23 -5.98
C LEU A 242 -18.49 -10.77 -5.51
N VAL A 243 -19.37 -10.41 -6.45
CA VAL A 243 -20.77 -10.07 -6.17
C VAL A 243 -21.53 -11.25 -5.55
N GLU A 244 -21.13 -12.50 -5.83
CA GLU A 244 -21.77 -13.70 -5.26
C GLU A 244 -21.47 -13.88 -3.77
N TYR A 245 -20.44 -13.23 -3.24
CA TYR A 245 -20.06 -13.33 -1.82
C TYR A 245 -20.90 -12.43 -0.91
N THR A 246 -21.71 -11.52 -1.46
CA THR A 246 -22.63 -10.67 -0.70
C THR A 246 -24.07 -11.05 -0.96
N ILE A 247 -24.90 -10.97 0.09
CA ILE A 247 -26.36 -11.11 -0.02
C ILE A 247 -27.05 -9.77 -0.34
N SER A 248 -26.28 -8.68 -0.45
CA SER A 248 -26.82 -7.36 -0.78
C SER A 248 -27.41 -7.35 -2.19
N GLN A 249 -28.64 -6.87 -2.32
CA GLN A 249 -29.28 -6.64 -3.63
C GLN A 249 -28.96 -5.26 -4.22
N ASP A 250 -28.29 -4.40 -3.44
CA ASP A 250 -27.88 -3.07 -3.86
C ASP A 250 -26.59 -3.15 -4.69
N LYS A 251 -26.77 -3.38 -5.99
CA LYS A 251 -25.66 -3.51 -6.95
C LYS A 251 -24.78 -2.25 -7.03
N GLU A 252 -25.35 -1.07 -6.81
CA GLU A 252 -24.62 0.19 -6.88
C GLU A 252 -23.66 0.31 -5.70
N MET A 253 -24.12 -0.03 -4.50
CA MET A 253 -23.27 -0.07 -3.31
C MET A 253 -22.23 -1.20 -3.39
N VAL A 254 -22.58 -2.38 -3.90
CA VAL A 254 -21.63 -3.47 -4.10
C VAL A 254 -20.51 -3.08 -5.07
N GLU A 255 -20.86 -2.45 -6.19
CA GLU A 255 -19.86 -1.90 -7.11
C GLU A 255 -19.02 -0.81 -6.46
N LYS A 256 -19.62 0.06 -5.64
CA LYS A 256 -18.88 1.07 -4.90
C LYS A 256 -17.82 0.44 -3.98
N VAL A 257 -18.18 -0.56 -3.19
CA VAL A 257 -17.25 -1.30 -2.31
C VAL A 257 -16.13 -1.94 -3.12
N LEU A 258 -16.45 -2.64 -4.21
CA LEU A 258 -15.44 -3.24 -5.10
C LEU A 258 -14.49 -2.20 -5.69
N ASN A 259 -15.04 -1.06 -6.12
CA ASN A 259 -14.27 0.02 -6.73
C ASN A 259 -13.41 0.79 -5.72
N ASP A 260 -13.81 0.85 -4.45
CA ASP A 260 -13.04 1.49 -3.38
C ASP A 260 -11.91 0.57 -2.86
N LEU A 261 -12.07 -0.76 -2.97
CA LEU A 261 -11.03 -1.75 -2.64
C LEU A 261 -10.02 -1.98 -3.77
N ILE A 262 -10.46 -1.84 -5.03
CA ILE A 262 -9.58 -1.91 -6.21
C ILE A 262 -8.89 -0.57 -6.42
N TYR A 263 -7.58 -0.62 -6.58
CA TYR A 263 -6.81 0.59 -6.79
C TYR A 263 -7.17 1.31 -8.09
N LYS A 264 -7.46 2.61 -8.00
CA LYS A 264 -7.62 3.51 -9.15
C LYS A 264 -6.92 4.85 -8.91
N PRO A 265 -6.20 5.40 -9.89
CA PRO A 265 -5.63 6.73 -9.77
C PRO A 265 -6.74 7.79 -9.68
N ILE A 266 -6.73 8.61 -8.63
CA ILE A 266 -7.72 9.68 -8.43
C ILE A 266 -7.20 10.99 -9.04
N GLY A 267 -7.84 11.45 -10.11
CA GLY A 267 -7.51 12.72 -10.77
C GLY A 267 -6.35 12.61 -11.78
N ASN A 268 -5.96 13.76 -12.36
CA ASN A 268 -5.01 13.83 -13.48
C ASN A 268 -3.61 14.35 -13.11
N GLY A 269 -3.44 14.95 -11.92
CA GLY A 269 -2.14 15.42 -11.43
C GLY A 269 -1.27 14.28 -10.93
N LEU A 270 0.04 14.52 -10.77
CA LEU A 270 0.97 13.55 -10.19
C LEU A 270 0.98 13.58 -8.67
N PHE A 271 0.52 14.67 -8.05
CA PHE A 271 0.39 14.75 -6.61
C PHE A 271 -0.67 13.76 -6.09
N PRO A 272 -0.32 12.82 -5.20
CA PRO A 272 -1.27 11.85 -4.69
C PRO A 272 -2.32 12.54 -3.83
N LYS A 273 -3.60 12.36 -4.17
CA LYS A 273 -4.70 12.70 -3.28
C LYS A 273 -4.68 11.74 -2.08
N SER A 274 -5.03 12.27 -0.91
CA SER A 274 -4.78 11.77 0.45
C SER A 274 -5.38 10.41 0.86
N HIS A 275 -5.76 9.53 -0.07
CA HIS A 275 -6.24 8.18 0.23
C HIS A 275 -5.48 7.13 -0.57
N LEU A 276 -4.28 6.83 -0.09
CA LEU A 276 -3.52 5.65 -0.48
C LEU A 276 -3.22 4.88 0.81
N SER A 277 -4.24 4.17 1.30
CA SER A 277 -4.16 3.30 2.47
C SER A 277 -4.34 1.84 2.08
N ASP A 278 -3.43 1.02 2.61
CA ASP A 278 -3.31 -0.44 2.57
C ASP A 278 -3.22 -1.06 1.14
N SER A 279 -2.41 -2.13 1.00
CA SER A 279 -1.90 -2.64 -0.29
C SER A 279 -2.95 -2.62 -1.41
N PRO A 280 -2.70 -1.93 -2.55
CA PRO A 280 -3.69 -1.79 -3.61
C PRO A 280 -4.09 -3.17 -4.15
N VAL A 281 -5.38 -3.52 -4.12
CA VAL A 281 -5.88 -4.67 -4.89
C VAL A 281 -5.75 -4.31 -6.37
N ILE A 282 -5.08 -5.18 -7.11
CA ILE A 282 -4.76 -4.96 -8.52
C ILE A 282 -5.75 -5.72 -9.37
N CYS A 283 -6.46 -5.01 -10.27
CA CYS A 283 -7.30 -5.61 -11.29
C CYS A 283 -6.52 -5.64 -12.60
N THR A 284 -6.42 -6.81 -13.24
CA THR A 284 -5.74 -7.00 -14.54
C THR A 284 -6.76 -7.27 -15.65
N LYS A 285 -6.43 -7.04 -16.92
CA LYS A 285 -7.21 -7.52 -18.07
C LYS A 285 -7.20 -9.03 -18.26
N ASP A 286 -6.27 -9.73 -17.63
CA ASP A 286 -6.09 -11.17 -17.79
C ASP A 286 -7.27 -11.94 -17.17
N ASP A 287 -7.80 -12.94 -17.88
CA ASP A 287 -8.76 -13.94 -17.38
C ASP A 287 -8.12 -14.97 -16.42
N ILE A 288 -7.01 -14.61 -15.77
CA ILE A 288 -6.27 -15.55 -14.94
C ILE A 288 -6.99 -15.71 -13.60
N TYR A 289 -7.36 -16.94 -13.28
CA TYR A 289 -7.82 -17.35 -11.97
C TYR A 289 -6.62 -17.56 -11.04
N TYR A 290 -6.60 -16.89 -9.89
CA TYR A 290 -5.81 -17.29 -8.72
C TYR A 290 -6.70 -17.37 -7.48
#